data_AF-A0A7Y3JUP2-F1
#
_entry.id   AF-A0A7Y3JUP2-F1
#
_cell.length_a   1.000
_cell.length_b   1.000
_cell.length_c   1.000
_cell.angle_alpha   90.00
_cell.angle_beta   90.00
_cell.angle_gamma   90.00
#
_symmetry.space_group_name_H-M   'P 1'
#
loop_
_entity.id
_entity.type
_entity.pdbx_description
1 polymer ?
#
loop_
_entity_poly.entity_id
_entity_poly.type
_entity_poly.pdbx_seq_one_letter_code
_entity_poly.pdbx_strand_id
1 'polypeptide(L)'
;MTRLNLSLACWGYDRTEALLSQTVRPDGIDLNFQVLSVEETFFRMLRNREFDAAELSMSSYCVTLGRDNPDFIAIPVFPSRFFRHSCIFVSAKSGIEKPSDLVGKRIGVPEYQMTAPVWIRGILQDEYGIDPA
;
A
#
# COMPACT_ATOMS: atom_id res chain seq x y z
N MET A 1 -12.07 4.77 33.76
CA MET A 1 -11.01 3.99 33.09
C MET A 1 -10.10 4.95 32.37
N THR A 2 -8.78 4.79 32.49
CA THR A 2 -7.80 5.57 31.70
C THR A 2 -7.86 5.13 30.24
N ARG A 3 -7.74 6.09 29.31
CA ARG A 3 -7.68 5.76 27.87
C ARG A 3 -6.37 5.05 27.54
N LEU A 4 -6.41 4.15 26.57
CA LEU A 4 -5.23 3.47 26.05
C LEU A 4 -4.48 4.39 25.09
N ASN A 5 -3.19 4.64 25.35
CA ASN A 5 -2.35 5.41 24.43
C ASN A 5 -1.90 4.49 23.29
N LEU A 6 -2.26 4.82 22.05
CA LEU A 6 -1.83 4.08 20.87
C LEU A 6 -1.27 5.02 19.81
N SER A 7 -0.20 4.60 19.14
CA SER A 7 0.35 5.26 17.96
C SER A 7 -0.22 4.68 16.67
N LEU A 8 -0.56 5.56 15.72
CA LEU A 8 -0.97 5.17 14.37
C LEU A 8 -0.16 5.97 13.34
N ALA A 9 0.62 5.29 12.50
CA ALA A 9 1.28 5.91 11.36
C ALA A 9 0.51 5.63 10.06
N CYS A 10 0.05 6.66 9.36
CA CYS A 10 -0.73 6.53 8.14
C CYS A 10 -0.65 7.83 7.33
N TRP A 11 -0.79 7.75 6.00
CA TRP A 11 -0.86 8.97 5.20
C TRP A 11 -2.14 9.76 5.48
N GLY A 12 -2.08 11.08 5.25
CA GLY A 12 -3.21 11.99 5.37
C GLY A 12 -4.16 11.87 4.16
N TYR A 13 -5.05 10.88 4.19
CA TYR A 13 -6.10 10.70 3.19
C TYR A 13 -7.39 11.38 3.63
N ASP A 14 -8.25 11.72 2.66
CA ASP A 14 -9.65 12.11 2.89
C ASP A 14 -10.40 11.14 3.82
N ARG A 15 -10.08 9.84 3.74
CA ARG A 15 -10.70 8.76 4.52
C ARG A 15 -10.19 8.68 5.97
N THR A 16 -8.99 9.17 6.24
CA THR A 16 -8.37 9.14 7.58
C THR A 16 -8.38 10.50 8.26
N GLU A 17 -8.79 11.55 7.54
CA GLU A 17 -8.87 12.94 8.01
C GLU A 17 -9.71 13.12 9.29
N ALA A 18 -10.81 12.37 9.44
CA ALA A 18 -11.65 12.47 10.64
C ALA A 18 -10.93 11.99 11.92
N LEU A 19 -10.00 11.02 11.79
CA LEU A 19 -9.15 10.57 12.88
C LEU A 19 -8.02 11.58 13.13
N LEU A 20 -7.40 12.08 12.06
CA LEU A 20 -6.32 13.08 12.14
C LEU A 20 -6.80 14.40 12.79
N SER A 21 -7.92 14.94 12.33
CA SER A 21 -8.56 16.15 12.88
C SER A 21 -9.22 15.92 14.25
N GLN A 22 -9.29 14.68 14.72
CA GLN A 22 -9.99 14.26 15.92
C GLN A 22 -11.48 14.61 15.96
N THR A 23 -12.09 14.87 14.79
CA THR A 23 -13.55 15.01 14.64
C THR A 23 -14.26 13.71 15.00
N VAL A 24 -13.60 12.57 14.74
CA VAL A 24 -13.96 11.25 15.24
C VAL A 24 -12.84 10.75 16.16
N ARG A 25 -13.21 10.28 17.35
CA ARG A 25 -12.26 9.71 18.32
C ARG A 25 -12.69 8.28 18.63
N PRO A 26 -11.77 7.29 18.53
CA PRO A 26 -12.09 5.94 18.95
C PRO A 26 -12.39 5.89 20.45
N ASP A 27 -13.43 5.16 20.84
CA ASP A 27 -13.81 5.02 22.23
C ASP A 27 -12.70 4.34 23.04
N GLY A 28 -12.34 4.95 24.18
CA GLY A 28 -11.35 4.40 25.10
C GLY A 28 -9.89 4.52 24.64
N ILE A 29 -9.60 5.14 23.50
CA ILE A 29 -8.23 5.31 22.97
C ILE A 29 -7.86 6.79 22.97
N ASP A 30 -6.62 7.06 23.39
CA ASP A 30 -5.93 8.31 23.10
C ASP A 30 -4.96 8.04 21.93
N LEU A 31 -5.35 8.50 20.74
CA LEU A 31 -4.69 8.12 19.49
C LEU A 31 -3.66 9.17 19.09
N ASN A 32 -2.39 8.80 19.13
CA ASN A 32 -1.29 9.56 18.56
C ASN A 32 -1.16 9.26 17.05
N PHE A 33 -1.86 10.04 16.23
CA PHE A 33 -1.82 9.90 14.77
C PHE A 33 -0.60 10.63 14.18
N GLN A 34 0.25 9.91 13.47
CA GLN A 34 1.43 10.42 12.78
C GLN A 34 1.23 10.36 11.27
N VAL A 35 1.25 11.53 10.64
CA VAL A 35 1.18 11.65 9.18
C VAL A 35 2.58 11.51 8.61
N LEU A 36 2.84 10.39 7.93
CA LEU A 36 4.13 10.05 7.34
C LEU A 36 3.92 9.52 5.92
N SER A 37 4.94 9.67 5.05
CA SER A 37 4.94 9.02 3.73
C SER A 37 4.74 7.52 3.85
N VAL A 38 4.08 6.93 2.84
CA VAL A 38 3.82 5.50 2.84
C VAL A 38 5.14 4.73 2.82
N GLU A 39 6.15 5.23 2.09
CA GLU A 39 7.49 4.65 2.05
C GLU A 39 8.15 4.66 3.43
N GLU A 40 8.09 5.79 4.14
CA GLU A 40 8.66 5.91 5.49
C GLU A 40 7.90 5.03 6.49
N THR A 41 6.56 5.08 6.45
CA THR A 41 5.69 4.29 7.33
C THR A 41 5.98 2.79 7.17
N PHE A 42 6.01 2.31 5.93
CA PHE A 42 6.23 0.89 5.64
C PHE A 42 7.62 0.45 6.08
N PHE A 43 8.64 1.26 5.80
CA PHE A 43 10.01 0.97 6.21
C PHE A 43 10.13 0.82 7.72
N ARG A 44 9.65 1.83 8.48
CA ARG A 44 9.73 1.85 9.95
C ARG A 44 8.91 0.74 10.60
N MET A 45 7.72 0.45 10.07
CA MET A 45 6.88 -0.63 10.59
C MET A 45 7.46 -2.01 10.31
N LEU A 46 7.85 -2.31 9.06
CA LEU A 46 8.38 -3.63 8.68
C LEU A 46 9.74 -3.93 9.31
N ARG A 47 10.57 -2.91 9.51
CA ARG A 47 11.94 -3.09 10.01
C ARG A 47 11.99 -3.13 11.53
N ASN A 48 11.27 -2.22 12.18
CA ASN A 48 11.47 -1.90 13.59
C ASN A 48 10.19 -2.03 14.44
N ARG A 49 9.01 -2.21 13.82
CA ARG A 49 7.71 -2.24 14.51
C ARG A 49 7.51 -1.02 15.41
N GLU A 50 7.81 0.16 14.87
CA GLU A 50 7.86 1.42 15.64
C GLU A 50 6.50 1.94 16.11
N PHE A 51 5.40 1.42 15.56
CA PHE A 51 4.05 1.91 15.84
C PHE A 51 3.16 0.75 16.30
N ASP A 52 2.17 1.06 17.15
CA ASP A 52 1.17 0.08 17.59
C ASP A 52 0.26 -0.34 16.43
N ALA A 53 -0.05 0.60 15.53
CA ALA A 53 -0.72 0.37 14.27
C ALA A 53 -0.08 1.22 13.16
N ALA A 54 -0.10 0.72 11.93
CA ALA A 54 0.36 1.49 10.78
C ALA A 54 -0.36 1.07 9.49
N GLU A 55 -0.46 2.00 8.54
CA GLU A 55 -0.70 1.63 7.16
C GLU A 55 0.46 0.76 6.66
N LEU A 56 0.16 -0.26 5.85
CA LEU A 56 1.16 -1.15 5.31
C LEU A 56 0.84 -1.52 3.85
N SER A 57 1.89 -1.65 3.03
CA SER A 57 1.78 -2.24 1.70
C SER A 57 1.17 -3.65 1.81
N MET A 58 0.04 -3.87 1.13
CA MET A 58 -0.68 -5.15 1.15
C MET A 58 0.20 -6.30 0.65
N SER A 59 0.97 -6.08 -0.41
CA SER A 59 1.90 -7.07 -0.91
C SER A 59 3.02 -7.38 0.08
N SER A 60 3.55 -6.37 0.79
CA SER A 60 4.56 -6.57 1.83
C SER A 60 3.98 -7.32 3.02
N TYR A 61 2.73 -7.04 3.41
CA TYR A 61 2.00 -7.82 4.41
C TYR A 61 1.88 -9.29 3.99
N CYS A 62 1.45 -9.58 2.76
CA CYS A 62 1.37 -10.96 2.26
C CYS A 62 2.72 -11.68 2.32
N VAL A 63 3.84 -10.99 2.03
CA VAL A 63 5.18 -11.56 2.20
C VAL A 63 5.46 -11.95 3.66
N THR A 64 5.01 -11.17 4.63
CA THR A 64 5.19 -11.50 6.06
C THR A 64 4.40 -12.75 6.48
N LEU A 65 3.27 -13.04 5.83
CA LEU A 65 2.48 -14.24 6.10
C LEU A 65 3.19 -15.55 5.70
N GLY A 66 4.18 -15.47 4.81
CA GLY A 66 5.01 -16.62 4.43
C GLY A 66 6.11 -16.97 5.43
N ARG A 67 6.22 -16.26 6.55
CA ARG A 67 7.19 -16.54 7.62
C ARG A 67 6.61 -17.51 8.64
N ASP A 68 7.47 -18.25 9.34
CA ASP A 68 7.05 -19.22 10.37
C ASP A 68 6.22 -18.59 11.50
N ASN A 69 6.45 -17.31 11.79
CA ASN A 69 5.68 -16.55 12.77
C ASN A 69 5.37 -15.13 12.22
N PRO A 70 4.20 -14.92 11.58
CA PRO A 70 3.84 -13.63 11.02
C PRO A 70 3.69 -12.56 12.11
N ASP A 71 4.44 -11.47 11.98
CA ASP A 71 4.54 -10.42 13.01
C ASP A 71 3.32 -9.47 13.08
N PHE A 72 2.38 -9.57 12.13
CA PHE A 72 1.33 -8.56 11.93
C PHE A 72 -0.06 -9.18 11.79
N ILE A 73 -1.05 -8.49 12.37
CA ILE A 73 -2.47 -8.76 12.16
C ILE A 73 -3.05 -7.60 11.37
N ALA A 74 -3.61 -7.88 10.19
CA ALA A 74 -4.21 -6.84 9.36
C ALA A 74 -5.61 -6.45 9.89
N ILE A 75 -5.88 -5.14 9.85
CA ILE A 75 -7.23 -4.60 9.96
C ILE A 75 -7.77 -4.49 8.52
N PRO A 76 -8.98 -4.97 8.21
CA PRO A 76 -9.50 -5.00 6.83
C PRO A 76 -9.99 -3.62 6.36
N VAL A 77 -9.12 -2.62 6.45
CA VAL A 77 -9.34 -1.24 6.04
C VAL A 77 -8.29 -0.88 5.01
N PHE A 78 -8.73 -0.43 3.84
CA PHE A 78 -7.88 -0.09 2.70
C PHE A 78 -7.95 1.42 2.43
N PRO A 79 -7.13 2.24 3.11
CA PRO A 79 -7.20 3.70 3.02
C PRO A 79 -6.72 4.20 1.64
N SER A 80 -5.63 3.62 1.12
CA SER A 80 -5.13 3.90 -0.22
C SER A 80 -6.03 3.29 -1.30
N ARG A 81 -6.66 4.14 -2.11
CA ARG A 81 -7.48 3.76 -3.27
C ARG A 81 -7.02 4.52 -4.50
N PHE A 82 -6.64 3.80 -5.55
CA PHE A 82 -6.08 4.41 -6.76
C PHE A 82 -6.44 3.60 -8.00
N PHE A 83 -6.64 4.28 -9.14
CA PHE A 83 -6.91 3.63 -10.42
C PHE A 83 -5.59 3.07 -11.00
N ARG A 84 -5.31 1.78 -10.73
CA ARG A 84 -4.00 1.18 -11.02
C ARG A 84 -3.64 1.10 -12.51
N HIS A 85 -4.63 1.12 -13.41
CA HIS A 85 -4.39 1.17 -14.86
C HIS A 85 -3.60 2.44 -15.27
N SER A 86 -3.79 3.57 -14.58
CA SER A 86 -3.09 4.81 -14.91
C SER A 86 -1.66 4.88 -14.36
N CYS A 87 -1.16 3.80 -13.75
CA CYS A 87 0.19 3.74 -13.20
C CYS A 87 1.22 3.12 -14.15
N ILE A 88 0.85 2.85 -15.40
CA ILE A 88 1.77 2.46 -16.47
C ILE A 88 2.13 3.70 -17.27
N PHE A 89 3.40 4.07 -17.25
CA PHE A 89 3.91 5.23 -17.99
C PHE A 89 4.79 4.75 -19.14
N VAL A 90 4.49 5.23 -20.34
CA VAL A 90 5.28 4.97 -21.55
C VAL A 90 5.71 6.28 -22.18
N SER A 91 6.84 6.25 -22.89
CA SER A 91 7.27 7.43 -23.65
C SER A 91 6.30 7.69 -24.80
N ALA A 92 5.96 8.96 -25.03
CA ALA A 92 5.16 9.36 -26.21
C ALA A 92 5.82 8.98 -27.54
N LYS A 93 7.13 8.67 -27.55
CA LYS A 93 7.89 8.22 -28.73
C LYS A 93 7.98 6.69 -28.85
N SER A 94 7.37 5.93 -27.95
CA SER A 94 7.53 4.47 -27.90
C SER A 94 6.70 3.70 -28.91
N GLY A 95 5.64 4.31 -29.45
CA GLY A 95 4.65 3.62 -30.29
C GLY A 95 3.79 2.60 -29.53
N ILE A 96 3.78 2.63 -28.19
CA ILE A 96 2.93 1.78 -27.35
C ILE A 96 1.57 2.46 -27.21
N GLU A 97 0.52 1.82 -27.71
CA GLU A 97 -0.85 2.35 -27.70
C GLU A 97 -1.83 1.46 -26.94
N LYS A 98 -1.51 0.17 -26.81
CA LYS A 98 -2.36 -0.81 -26.11
C LYS A 98 -1.53 -1.77 -25.25
N PRO A 99 -2.14 -2.46 -24.28
CA PRO A 99 -1.43 -3.37 -23.38
C PRO A 99 -0.58 -4.42 -24.09
N SER A 100 -1.05 -5.01 -25.19
CA SER A 100 -0.31 -6.04 -25.94
C SER A 100 1.04 -5.56 -26.47
N ASP A 101 1.21 -4.24 -26.66
CA ASP A 101 2.47 -3.67 -27.17
C ASP A 101 3.57 -3.66 -26.10
N LEU A 102 3.22 -3.95 -24.85
CA LEU A 102 4.16 -4.13 -23.73
C LEU A 102 4.87 -5.49 -23.78
N VAL A 103 4.33 -6.47 -24.53
CA VAL A 103 4.92 -7.81 -24.63
C VAL A 103 6.33 -7.71 -25.23
N GLY A 104 7.30 -8.32 -24.53
CA GLY A 104 8.72 -8.28 -24.90
C GLY A 104 9.42 -6.94 -24.63
N LYS A 105 8.75 -5.94 -24.03
CA LYS A 105 9.39 -4.70 -23.57
C LYS A 105 9.98 -4.88 -22.18
N ARG A 106 10.98 -4.06 -21.85
CA ARG A 106 11.54 -3.98 -20.49
C ARG A 106 10.76 -2.97 -19.67
N ILE A 107 10.23 -3.38 -18.53
CA ILE A 107 9.45 -2.55 -17.61
C ILE A 107 10.32 -2.22 -16.39
N GLY A 108 10.45 -0.92 -16.09
CA GLY A 108 11.09 -0.46 -14.86
C GLY A 108 10.06 -0.35 -13.74
N VAL A 109 10.36 -0.92 -12.57
CA VAL A 109 9.55 -0.80 -11.35
C VAL A 109 10.45 -0.39 -10.18
N PRO A 110 9.94 0.39 -9.20
CA PRO A 110 10.73 0.72 -8.01
C PRO A 110 11.12 -0.54 -7.22
N GLU A 111 10.14 -1.41 -6.98
CA GLU A 111 10.30 -2.66 -6.27
C GLU A 111 9.33 -3.71 -6.85
N TYR A 112 9.81 -4.94 -7.08
CA TYR A 112 9.04 -5.98 -7.78
C TYR A 112 7.76 -6.37 -7.02
N GLN A 113 7.87 -6.45 -5.71
CA GLN A 113 6.83 -6.79 -4.76
C GLN A 113 5.98 -5.59 -4.34
N MET A 114 6.20 -4.37 -4.83
CA MET A 114 5.35 -3.24 -4.48
C MET A 114 3.89 -3.51 -4.88
N THR A 115 2.94 -3.07 -4.04
CA THR A 115 1.51 -3.40 -4.22
C THR A 115 0.99 -2.97 -5.60
N ALA A 116 1.38 -1.79 -6.09
CA ALA A 116 0.93 -1.30 -7.40
C ALA A 116 1.38 -2.19 -8.58
N PRO A 117 2.68 -2.55 -8.73
CA PRO A 117 3.14 -3.53 -9.71
C PRO A 117 2.45 -4.89 -9.63
N VAL A 118 2.17 -5.40 -8.43
CA VAL A 118 1.42 -6.67 -8.26
C VAL A 118 0.03 -6.55 -8.88
N TRP A 119 -0.71 -5.50 -8.54
CA TRP A 119 -2.03 -5.23 -9.12
C TRP A 119 -1.98 -5.03 -10.63
N ILE A 120 -1.00 -4.29 -11.14
CA ILE A 120 -0.84 -4.06 -12.58
C ILE A 120 -0.60 -5.38 -13.32
N ARG A 121 0.26 -6.25 -12.79
CA ARG A 121 0.49 -7.58 -13.39
C ARG A 121 -0.78 -8.43 -13.39
N GLY A 122 -1.53 -8.44 -12.29
CA GLY A 122 -2.83 -9.12 -12.22
C GLY A 122 -3.82 -8.58 -13.25
N ILE A 123 -3.96 -7.26 -13.36
CA ILE A 123 -4.82 -6.61 -14.37
C ILE A 123 -4.40 -7.00 -15.79
N LEU A 124 -3.11 -6.92 -16.12
CA LEU A 124 -2.59 -7.29 -17.45
C LEU A 124 -2.87 -8.76 -17.77
N GLN A 125 -2.74 -9.64 -16.78
CA GLN A 125 -3.02 -11.07 -16.92
C GLN A 125 -4.51 -11.34 -17.09
N ASP A 126 -5.34 -10.87 -16.16
CA ASP A 126 -6.75 -11.24 -16.05
C ASP A 126 -7.62 -10.56 -17.12
N GLU A 127 -7.37 -9.28 -17.40
CA GLU A 127 -8.22 -8.46 -18.28
C GLU A 127 -7.69 -8.39 -19.72
N TYR A 128 -6.38 -8.60 -19.92
CA TYR A 128 -5.73 -8.44 -21.23
C TYR A 128 -5.02 -9.70 -21.72
N GLY A 129 -5.00 -10.79 -20.94
CA GLY A 129 -4.37 -12.05 -21.33
C GLY A 129 -2.85 -11.97 -21.52
N ILE A 130 -2.20 -10.97 -20.92
CA ILE A 130 -0.76 -10.77 -21.02
C ILE A 130 -0.08 -11.49 -19.88
N ASP A 131 0.79 -12.45 -20.19
CA ASP A 131 1.60 -13.12 -19.20
C ASP A 131 2.63 -12.14 -18.61
N PRO A 132 2.60 -11.86 -17.29
CA PRO A 132 3.56 -10.97 -16.66
C PRO A 132 4.84 -11.67 -16.19
N ALA A 133 4.98 -12.99 -16.42
CA ALA A 133 6.14 -13.80 -16.04
C ALA A 133 7.29 -13.77 -17.07
#